data_AF-A0A1G0MV53-F1
#
_entry.id   AF-A0A1G0MV53-F1
#
_cell.length_a   1.000
_cell.length_b   1.000
_cell.length_c   1.000
_cell.angle_alpha   90.00
_cell.angle_beta   90.00
_cell.angle_gamma   90.00
#
_symmetry.space_group_name_H-M   'P 1'
#
loop_
_entity.id
_entity.type
_entity.pdbx_description
1 polymer ?
#
loop_
_entity_poly.entity_id
_entity_poly.type
_entity_poly.pdbx_seq_one_letter_code
_entity_poly.pdbx_strand_id
1 'polypeptide(L)'
;MEAFLGGVTLLCSECTFLAADAAKARASYHLCSDDLNELLGKLKPRFLLPMHLSKGYLLRTVALYDELHPPEGTSILRLPNHIVPQPLMAADVEEWLRPPLQ
;
A
#
# COMPACT_ATOMS: atom_id res chain seq x y z
N MET A 1 -19.50 -12.21 -0.68
CA MET A 1 -18.11 -11.70 -0.61
C MET A 1 -17.57 -11.74 0.81
N GLU A 2 -18.34 -11.35 1.83
CA GLU A 2 -17.93 -11.45 3.24
C GLU A 2 -17.57 -12.87 3.69
N ALA A 3 -18.31 -13.89 3.22
CA ALA A 3 -17.97 -15.29 3.47
C ALA A 3 -16.62 -15.75 2.85
N PHE A 4 -16.11 -15.03 1.83
CA PHE A 4 -14.83 -15.31 1.20
C PHE A 4 -13.65 -14.63 1.90
N LEU A 5 -13.90 -13.52 2.59
CA LEU A 5 -12.88 -12.68 3.24
C LEU A 5 -12.93 -12.74 4.77
N GLY A 6 -13.70 -13.67 5.34
CA GLY A 6 -13.70 -13.93 6.78
C GLY A 6 -12.35 -14.49 7.24
N GLY A 7 -11.78 -13.94 8.31
CA GLY A 7 -10.52 -14.43 8.88
C GLY A 7 -9.26 -14.01 8.11
N VAL A 8 -9.34 -12.96 7.28
CA VAL A 8 -8.18 -12.41 6.57
C VAL A 8 -7.10 -12.00 7.57
N THR A 9 -5.91 -12.57 7.43
CA THR A 9 -4.77 -12.20 8.27
C THR A 9 -4.14 -10.89 7.80
N LEU A 10 -3.91 -10.76 6.50
CA LEU A 10 -3.32 -9.56 5.89
C LEU A 10 -4.23 -9.06 4.78
N LEU A 11 -4.65 -7.80 4.90
CA LEU A 11 -5.32 -7.06 3.85
C LEU A 11 -4.33 -6.10 3.21
N CYS A 12 -3.96 -6.35 1.95
CA CYS A 12 -3.33 -5.35 1.10
C CYS A 12 -4.44 -4.64 0.33
N SER A 13 -4.65 -3.34 0.59
CA SER A 13 -5.77 -2.61 0.00
C SER A 13 -5.30 -1.29 -0.58
N GLU A 14 -5.93 -0.88 -1.68
CA GLU A 14 -5.71 0.46 -2.21
C GLU A 14 -6.32 1.53 -1.29
N CYS A 15 -5.67 2.69 -1.25
CA CYS A 15 -6.23 3.92 -0.70
C CYS A 15 -5.67 5.08 -1.50
N THR A 16 -6.24 5.31 -2.68
CA THR A 16 -5.71 6.26 -3.66
C THR A 16 -5.88 7.71 -3.20
N PHE A 17 -6.94 7.99 -2.45
CA PHE A 17 -7.29 9.35 -1.99
C PHE A 17 -7.42 9.44 -0.46
N LEU A 18 -7.24 10.65 0.06
CA LEU A 18 -7.61 10.99 1.43
C LEU A 18 -9.11 11.30 1.52
N ALA A 19 -9.67 11.31 2.73
CA ALA A 19 -11.11 11.47 2.96
C ALA A 19 -11.66 12.76 2.32
N ALA A 20 -10.91 13.85 2.42
CA ALA A 20 -11.27 15.14 1.83
C ALA A 20 -11.44 15.11 0.29
N ASP A 21 -10.85 14.13 -0.38
CA ASP A 21 -10.88 13.96 -1.84
C ASP A 21 -11.80 12.81 -2.29
N ALA A 22 -12.76 12.39 -1.48
CA ALA A 22 -13.71 11.31 -1.79
C ALA A 22 -14.42 11.50 -3.16
N ALA A 23 -14.78 12.73 -3.52
CA ALA A 23 -15.39 13.01 -4.82
C ALA A 23 -14.48 12.64 -6.01
N LYS A 24 -13.16 12.87 -5.89
CA LYS A 24 -12.18 12.43 -6.90
C LYS A 24 -12.10 10.91 -6.94
N ALA A 25 -12.07 10.28 -5.76
CA ALA A 25 -12.07 8.82 -5.65
C ALA A 25 -13.22 8.19 -6.43
N ARG A 26 -14.46 8.69 -6.25
CA ARG A 26 -15.65 8.24 -6.99
C ARG A 26 -15.55 8.46 -8.49
N ALA A 27 -15.09 9.64 -8.93
CA ALA A 27 -14.96 9.95 -10.35
C ALA A 27 -13.96 9.03 -11.07
N SER A 28 -12.98 8.49 -10.34
CA SER A 28 -11.96 7.58 -10.87
C SER A 28 -12.11 6.12 -10.44
N TYR A 29 -13.21 5.75 -9.77
CA TYR A 29 -13.46 4.39 -9.28
C TYR A 29 -12.37 3.83 -8.34
N HIS A 30 -11.89 4.67 -7.44
CA HIS A 30 -10.92 4.30 -6.38
C HIS A 30 -11.49 4.50 -4.98
N LEU A 31 -10.82 3.90 -3.99
CA LEU A 31 -11.08 4.11 -2.56
C LEU A 31 -10.43 5.38 -2.01
N CYS A 32 -11.12 6.03 -1.06
CA CYS A 32 -10.51 6.96 -0.10
C CYS A 32 -10.32 6.31 1.28
N SER A 33 -9.67 7.03 2.21
CA SER A 33 -9.39 6.54 3.57
C SER A 33 -10.65 6.19 4.36
N ASP A 34 -11.75 6.93 4.20
CA ASP A 34 -13.04 6.60 4.82
C ASP A 34 -13.59 5.26 4.31
N ASP A 35 -13.49 4.99 3.01
CA ASP A 35 -13.93 3.70 2.45
C ASP A 35 -13.09 2.54 3.00
N LEU A 36 -11.79 2.77 3.12
CA LEU A 36 -10.88 1.77 3.68
C LEU A 36 -11.20 1.52 5.15
N ASN A 37 -11.49 2.56 5.94
CA ASN A 37 -11.93 2.41 7.34
C ASN A 37 -13.23 1.59 7.43
N GLU A 38 -14.21 1.84 6.56
CA GLU A 38 -15.44 1.04 6.50
C GLU A 38 -15.13 -0.43 6.17
N LEU A 39 -14.24 -0.67 5.21
CA LEU A 39 -13.81 -2.02 4.84
C LEU A 39 -13.12 -2.76 6.00
N LEU A 40 -12.25 -2.06 6.73
CA LEU A 40 -11.58 -2.60 7.92
C LEU A 40 -12.59 -2.98 9.01
N GLY A 41 -13.62 -2.16 9.24
CA GLY A 41 -14.67 -2.44 10.22
C GLY A 41 -15.43 -3.74 9.92
N LYS A 42 -15.62 -4.05 8.63
CA LYS A 42 -16.30 -5.28 8.17
C LYS A 42 -15.39 -6.50 8.20
N LEU A 43 -14.17 -6.38 7.68
CA LEU A 43 -13.26 -7.52 7.50
C LEU A 43 -12.45 -7.85 8.75
N LYS A 44 -12.16 -6.84 9.59
CA LYS A 44 -11.33 -6.93 10.80
C LYS A 44 -10.05 -7.74 10.61
N PRO A 45 -9.22 -7.41 9.61
CA PRO A 45 -8.01 -8.17 9.34
C PRO A 45 -6.99 -8.00 10.47
N ARG A 46 -6.11 -8.99 10.70
CA ARG A 46 -5.05 -8.81 11.72
C ARG A 46 -4.05 -7.73 11.33
N PHE A 47 -3.77 -7.61 10.03
CA PHE A 47 -2.85 -6.64 9.48
C PHE A 47 -3.46 -5.93 8.27
N LEU A 48 -3.22 -4.61 8.17
CA LEU A 48 -3.48 -3.81 6.98
C LEU A 48 -2.16 -3.30 6.42
N LEU A 49 -1.94 -3.51 5.12
CA LEU A 49 -0.93 -2.78 4.35
C LEU A 49 -1.65 -1.84 3.36
N PRO A 50 -1.76 -0.53 3.66
CA PRO A 50 -2.35 0.41 2.73
C PRO A 50 -1.39 0.68 1.57
N MET A 51 -1.91 0.67 0.35
CA MET A 51 -1.13 0.79 -0.88
C MET A 51 -1.77 1.77 -1.86
N HIS A 52 -1.07 2.04 -2.96
CA HIS A 52 -1.62 2.74 -4.14
C HIS A 52 -2.06 4.20 -3.88
N LEU A 53 -1.42 4.89 -2.92
CA LEU A 53 -1.69 6.30 -2.68
C LEU A 53 -1.31 7.16 -3.89
N SER A 54 -2.20 8.08 -4.30
CA SER A 54 -1.97 8.95 -5.45
C SER A 54 -0.68 9.76 -5.31
N LYS A 55 0.00 9.96 -6.45
CA LYS A 55 1.22 10.80 -6.53
C LYS A 55 1.00 12.23 -6.05
N GLY A 56 -0.25 12.71 -6.06
CA GLY A 56 -0.62 14.01 -5.49
C GLY A 56 -0.28 14.16 -4.00
N TYR A 57 -0.10 13.04 -3.28
CA TYR A 57 0.22 13.03 -1.84
C TYR A 57 1.66 12.67 -1.51
N LEU A 58 2.60 12.65 -2.48
CA LEU A 58 4.00 12.25 -2.25
C LEU A 58 4.68 12.99 -1.08
N LEU A 59 4.34 14.26 -0.85
CA LEU A 59 4.89 15.07 0.26
C LEU A 59 4.10 14.94 1.57
N ARG A 60 3.00 14.19 1.57
CA ARG A 60 2.10 14.03 2.72
C ARG A 60 1.64 12.58 2.90
N THR A 61 2.48 11.62 2.54
CA THR A 61 2.15 10.18 2.64
C THR A 61 1.78 9.76 4.06
N VAL A 62 2.32 10.46 5.06
CA VAL A 62 2.01 10.25 6.49
C VAL A 62 0.54 10.53 6.80
N ALA A 63 -0.08 11.50 6.12
CA ALA A 63 -1.47 11.91 6.38
C ALA A 63 -2.47 10.76 6.21
N LEU A 64 -2.18 9.80 5.33
CA LEU A 64 -2.98 8.59 5.20
C LEU A 64 -3.06 7.83 6.53
N TYR A 65 -1.93 7.67 7.23
CA TYR A 65 -1.90 6.94 8.48
C TYR A 65 -2.58 7.68 9.63
N ASP A 66 -2.71 9.01 9.53
CA ASP A 66 -3.44 9.82 10.51
C ASP A 66 -4.96 9.71 10.30
N GLU A 67 -5.43 9.40 9.07
CA GLU A 67 -6.84 9.21 8.75
C GLU A 67 -7.33 7.76 8.95
N LEU A 68 -6.42 6.79 9.09
CA LEU A 68 -6.78 5.39 9.27
C LEU A 68 -7.11 5.08 10.73
N HIS A 69 -8.29 4.49 10.93
CA HIS A 69 -8.82 4.09 12.22
C HIS A 69 -9.05 2.57 12.24
N PRO A 70 -7.99 1.77 12.42
CA PRO A 70 -8.11 0.33 12.42
C PRO A 70 -8.94 -0.13 13.64
N PRO A 71 -9.82 -1.14 13.48
CA PRO A 71 -10.53 -1.70 14.62
C PRO A 71 -9.57 -2.42 15.58
N GLU A 72 -10.03 -2.70 16.80
CA GLU A 72 -9.24 -3.45 17.78
C GLU A 72 -8.73 -4.78 17.20
N GLY A 73 -7.44 -5.07 17.42
CA GLY A 73 -6.78 -6.26 16.89
C GLY A 73 -6.20 -6.12 15.47
N THR A 74 -6.53 -5.04 14.74
CA THR A 74 -5.92 -4.72 13.45
C THR A 74 -4.69 -3.84 13.63
N SER A 75 -3.55 -4.25 13.09
CA SER A 75 -2.32 -3.44 13.05
C SER A 75 -2.02 -2.93 11.66
N ILE A 76 -1.73 -1.63 11.52
CA ILE A 76 -1.30 -1.04 10.25
C ILE A 76 0.20 -1.26 10.07
N LEU A 77 0.57 -1.90 8.96
CA LEU A 77 1.95 -2.09 8.54
C LEU A 77 2.46 -0.83 7.83
N ARG A 78 3.67 -0.41 8.19
CA ARG A 78 4.38 0.70 7.54
C ARG A 78 5.59 0.16 6.82
N LEU A 79 5.70 0.43 5.52
CA LEU A 79 6.92 0.13 4.78
C LEU A 79 7.98 1.20 5.04
N PRO A 80 9.27 0.85 5.04
CA PRO A 80 10.34 1.84 5.06
C PRO A 80 10.23 2.79 3.86
N ASN A 81 10.48 4.09 4.08
CA ASN A 81 10.33 5.12 3.03
C ASN A 81 11.20 4.86 1.80
N HIS A 82 12.37 4.25 1.98
CA HIS A 82 13.26 3.89 0.90
C HIS A 82 14.16 2.74 1.37
N ILE A 83 14.10 1.60 0.67
CA ILE A 83 15.15 0.59 0.76
C ILE A 83 16.05 0.85 -0.43
N VAL A 84 17.22 1.44 -0.20
CA VAL A 84 18.22 1.59 -1.27
C VAL A 84 18.72 0.17 -1.58
N PRO A 85 18.56 -0.35 -2.81
CA PRO A 85 19.17 -1.63 -3.17
C PRO A 85 20.68 -1.53 -2.96
N GLN A 86 21.34 -2.65 -2.68
CA GLN A 86 22.79 -2.63 -2.60
C GLN A 86 23.39 -2.14 -3.93
N PRO A 87 24.47 -1.34 -3.89
CA PRO A 87 25.14 -0.91 -5.11
C PRO A 87 25.56 -2.12 -5.95
N LEU A 88 25.37 -2.04 -7.27
CA LEU A 88 25.97 -3.00 -8.19
C LEU A 88 27.49 -2.86 -8.12
N MET A 89 28.16 -3.94 -7.77
CA MET A 89 29.60 -4.08 -7.83
C MET A 89 30.02 -4.58 -9.21
N ALA A 90 31.28 -4.35 -9.59
CA ALA A 90 31.80 -4.82 -10.88
C ALA A 90 31.65 -6.35 -11.07
N ALA A 91 31.71 -7.11 -9.97
CA ALA A 91 31.49 -8.56 -9.98
C ALA A 91 30.04 -8.95 -10.34
N ASP A 92 29.06 -8.12 -10.02
CA ASP A 92 27.64 -8.42 -10.26
C ASP A 92 27.25 -8.32 -11.74
N VAL A 93 28.09 -7.66 -12.55
CA VAL A 93 27.83 -7.36 -13.97
C VAL A 93 28.88 -7.95 -14.90
N GLU A 94 29.81 -8.74 -14.38
CA GLU A 94 30.94 -9.28 -15.16
C GLU A 94 30.47 -10.10 -16.36
N GLU A 95 29.40 -10.88 -16.18
CA GLU A 95 28.82 -11.70 -17.25
C GLU A 95 28.14 -10.86 -18.34
N TRP A 96 27.64 -9.67 -18.01
CA TRP A 96 26.99 -8.76 -18.97
C TRP A 96 28.00 -8.10 -19.92
N LEU A 97 29.27 -8.06 -19.51
CA LEU A 97 30.37 -7.51 -20.27
C LEU A 97 31.04 -8.55 -21.17
N ARG A 98 30.69 -9.84 -21.04
CA ARG A 98 31.23 -10.91 -21.89
C ARG A 98 30.42 -10.97 -23.20
N PRO A 99 31.07 -10.85 -24.38
CA PRO A 99 30.37 -11.09 -25.63
C PRO A 99 29.86 -12.54 -25.68
N PRO A 100 28.69 -12.80 -26.31
CA PRO A 100 28.16 -14.15 -26.42
C PRO A 100 29.16 -15.04 -27.16
N LEU A 101 29.38 -16.25 -26.64
CA LEU A 101 30.25 -17.26 -27.25
C LEU A 101 29.71 -17.59 -28.66
N GLN A 102 30.58 -17.46 -29.67
CA GLN A 102 30.31 -17.89 -31.05
C GLN A 102 30.34 -19.41 -31.19
#